data_AF-A0A1N6WD63-F1
#
_entry.id   AF-A0A1N6WD63-F1
#
_cell.length_a   1.000
_cell.length_b   1.000
_cell.length_c   1.000
_cell.angle_alpha   90.00
_cell.angle_beta   90.00
_cell.angle_gamma   90.00
#
_symmetry.space_group_name_H-M   'P 1'
#
loop_
_entity.id
_entity.type
_entity.pdbx_description
1 polymer ?
#
loop_
_entity_poly.entity_id
_entity_poly.type
_entity_poly.pdbx_seq_one_letter_code
_entity_poly.pdbx_strand_id
1 'polypeptide(L)'
;MKSYSELKVYPVNWETSKKSISKDWIVRYVFTDIKGIEYHCSFKGMNHIKNHAERVEETKRLIEEETYILDNGFNPKTKEYESLHEIPVINGKTLFLAAMQTAINNNPGVESHKTDLNNSMKHISKYAKMLRLHIKPIKEITKGDIKQMLLRMTNDGYSNYRVNKTRSHISTCFSFFTELDIFQINFVRGISVLKHTSAKKQIIRTEEDWKKFHSIKELNYNVYVFLYIFFYSGCRFEEMTQIKKEDVELDKSIFWINLKKGGNSYTGNATDQYQCMELLEKNL
;
A
#
# COMPACT_ATOMS: atom_id res chain seq x y z
N MET A 1 22.44 -6.78 7.29
CA MET A 1 23.59 -7.04 8.17
C MET A 1 23.36 -6.24 9.44
N LYS A 2 23.56 -6.79 10.65
CA LYS A 2 23.36 -6.01 11.89
C LYS A 2 24.45 -4.94 11.98
N SER A 3 24.09 -3.71 12.37
CA SER A 3 25.02 -2.59 12.58
C SER A 3 25.84 -2.71 13.86
N TYR A 4 25.71 -3.79 14.62
CA TYR A 4 26.44 -3.98 15.87
C TYR A 4 26.68 -5.47 16.19
N SER A 5 27.74 -5.72 16.96
CA SER A 5 28.07 -7.04 17.51
C SER A 5 27.28 -7.34 18.78
N GLU A 6 27.31 -8.61 19.22
CA GLU A 6 26.66 -9.03 20.46
C GLU A 6 27.10 -8.18 21.67
N LEU A 7 26.13 -7.67 22.43
CA LEU A 7 26.37 -6.91 23.66
C LEU A 7 26.86 -7.84 24.76
N LYS A 8 28.11 -7.66 25.19
CA LYS A 8 28.75 -8.50 26.21
C LYS A 8 28.92 -7.73 27.51
N VAL A 9 28.49 -8.33 28.61
CA VAL A 9 28.64 -7.74 29.94
C VAL A 9 29.91 -8.26 30.60
N TYR A 10 30.65 -7.35 31.21
CA TYR A 10 31.84 -7.64 32.00
C TYR A 10 31.61 -7.19 33.45
N PRO A 11 31.95 -8.01 34.46
CA PRO A 11 32.66 -9.28 34.36
C PRO A 11 31.83 -10.41 33.73
N VAL A 12 32.46 -11.37 33.04
CA VAL A 12 31.77 -12.41 32.24
C VAL A 12 30.79 -13.24 33.08
N ASN A 13 31.07 -13.43 34.36
CA ASN A 13 30.23 -14.14 35.31
C ASN A 13 29.21 -13.25 36.06
N TRP A 14 28.86 -12.09 35.48
CA TRP A 14 27.92 -11.12 36.07
C TRP A 14 26.57 -11.74 36.44
N GLU A 15 26.06 -12.69 35.64
CA GLU A 15 24.75 -13.29 35.85
C GLU A 15 24.73 -14.38 36.92
N THR A 16 25.86 -15.04 37.17
CA THR A 16 25.91 -16.24 38.02
C THR A 16 26.61 -16.03 39.37
N SER A 17 27.53 -15.08 39.44
CA SER A 17 28.37 -14.88 40.63
C SER A 17 27.95 -13.66 41.42
N LYS A 18 27.42 -13.85 42.63
CA LYS A 18 27.12 -12.74 43.56
C LYS A 18 28.34 -11.86 43.90
N LYS A 19 29.56 -12.40 43.77
CA LYS A 19 30.81 -11.64 43.97
C LYS A 19 31.03 -10.61 42.87
N SER A 20 30.33 -10.68 41.74
CA SER A 20 30.44 -9.71 40.66
C SER A 20 29.96 -8.31 41.05
N ILE A 21 29.08 -8.18 42.05
CA ILE A 21 28.54 -6.88 42.52
C ILE A 21 29.65 -5.94 43.00
N SER A 22 30.73 -6.48 43.55
CA SER A 22 31.86 -5.70 44.05
C SER A 22 32.66 -5.02 42.94
N LYS A 23 32.40 -5.39 41.67
CA LYS A 23 33.00 -4.78 40.49
C LYS A 23 31.95 -3.96 39.74
N ASP A 24 32.44 -2.97 39.02
CA ASP A 24 31.63 -2.27 38.02
C ASP A 24 31.29 -3.22 36.88
N TRP A 25 30.00 -3.32 36.60
CA TRP A 25 29.49 -3.97 35.39
C TRP A 25 29.54 -2.98 34.23
N ILE A 26 30.02 -3.46 33.08
CA ILE A 26 30.16 -2.68 31.86
C ILE A 26 29.68 -3.54 30.71
N VAL A 27 28.73 -3.02 29.94
CA VAL A 27 28.30 -3.62 28.68
C VAL A 27 29.19 -3.08 27.57
N ARG A 28 29.72 -3.95 26.71
CA ARG A 28 30.60 -3.60 25.59
C ARG A 28 30.10 -4.24 24.31
N TYR A 29 30.21 -3.50 23.22
CA TYR A 29 29.89 -3.97 21.86
C TYR A 29 30.69 -3.16 20.82
N VAL A 30 30.64 -3.63 19.57
CA VAL A 30 31.19 -2.92 18.41
C VAL A 30 30.01 -2.47 17.57
N PHE A 31 29.94 -1.19 17.22
CA PHE A 31 28.97 -0.60 16.31
C PHE A 31 29.65 -0.27 14.98
N THR A 32 29.00 -0.52 13.86
CA THR A 32 29.47 -0.18 12.52
C THR A 32 28.50 0.83 11.93
N ASP A 33 29.00 2.02 11.57
CA ASP A 33 28.17 3.07 10.97
C ASP A 33 27.81 2.78 9.50
N ILE A 34 26.99 3.65 8.91
CA ILE A 34 26.59 3.57 7.49
C ILE A 34 27.76 3.65 6.50
N LYS A 35 28.92 4.16 6.93
CA LYS A 35 30.14 4.23 6.11
C LYS A 35 31.02 2.98 6.28
N GLY A 36 30.60 2.02 7.11
CA GLY A 36 31.35 0.81 7.41
C GLY A 36 32.46 1.01 8.45
N ILE A 37 32.47 2.12 9.18
CA ILE A 37 33.47 2.42 10.21
C ILE A 37 33.04 1.80 11.54
N GLU A 38 33.95 1.05 12.17
CA GLU A 38 33.70 0.40 13.46
C GLU A 38 34.05 1.31 14.66
N TYR A 39 33.18 1.26 15.67
CA TYR A 39 33.28 1.99 16.92
C TYR A 39 33.14 1.04 18.10
N HIS A 40 34.08 1.10 19.03
CA HIS A 40 33.97 0.39 20.30
C HIS A 40 33.09 1.18 21.26
N CYS A 41 31.93 0.61 21.57
CA CYS A 41 30.91 1.22 22.40
C CYS A 41 30.84 0.53 23.76
N SER A 42 30.54 1.29 24.81
CA SER A 42 30.31 0.73 26.13
C SER A 42 29.41 1.63 26.96
N PHE A 43 28.58 1.02 27.80
CA PHE A 43 27.76 1.75 28.75
C PHE A 43 27.75 1.09 30.13
N LYS A 44 27.37 1.91 31.11
CA LYS A 44 27.11 1.55 32.50
C LYS A 44 25.70 2.08 32.84
N GLY A 45 25.14 1.65 33.96
CA GLY A 45 23.85 2.19 34.45
C GLY A 45 23.31 1.42 35.64
N MET A 46 23.60 0.12 35.69
CA MET A 46 23.20 -0.84 36.71
C MET A 46 24.00 -0.78 38.03
N ASN A 47 25.18 -0.16 38.05
CA ASN A 47 26.15 -0.30 39.17
C ASN A 47 25.71 0.34 40.51
N HIS A 48 24.67 1.16 40.50
CA HIS A 48 24.10 1.71 41.72
C HIS A 48 23.29 0.66 42.52
N ILE A 49 22.71 -0.33 41.84
CA ILE A 49 21.88 -1.39 42.45
C ILE A 49 22.77 -2.35 43.24
N LYS A 50 22.56 -2.52 44.55
CA LYS A 50 23.42 -3.37 45.38
C LYS A 50 22.98 -4.84 45.42
N ASN A 51 21.72 -5.12 45.10
CA ASN A 51 21.19 -6.48 45.01
C ASN A 51 21.61 -7.13 43.67
N HIS A 52 22.09 -8.37 43.73
CA HIS A 52 22.56 -9.11 42.56
C HIS A 52 21.42 -9.37 41.57
N ALA A 53 20.31 -9.90 42.06
CA ALA A 53 19.20 -10.33 41.22
C ALA A 53 18.58 -9.14 40.49
N GLU A 54 18.33 -8.04 41.22
CA GLU A 54 17.83 -6.79 40.65
C GLU A 54 18.83 -6.18 39.65
N ARG A 55 20.14 -6.22 39.94
CA ARG A 55 21.15 -5.72 39.01
C ARG A 55 21.19 -6.57 37.73
N VAL A 56 21.00 -7.88 37.83
CA VAL A 56 20.89 -8.77 36.65
C VAL A 56 19.68 -8.38 35.79
N GLU A 57 18.51 -8.24 36.40
CA GLU A 57 17.28 -7.87 35.71
C GLU A 57 17.39 -6.51 35.02
N GLU A 58 17.92 -5.50 35.72
CA GLU A 58 18.13 -4.18 35.15
C GLU A 58 19.15 -4.20 34.01
N THR A 59 20.21 -5.00 34.13
CA THR A 59 21.20 -5.14 33.06
C THR A 59 20.58 -5.75 31.80
N LYS A 60 19.69 -6.75 31.95
CA LYS A 60 18.94 -7.32 30.82
C LYS A 60 18.03 -6.28 30.18
N ARG A 61 17.29 -5.51 30.99
CA ARG A 61 16.43 -4.41 30.53
C ARG A 61 17.21 -3.37 29.73
N LEU A 62 18.36 -2.93 30.22
CA LEU A 62 19.22 -1.96 29.52
C LEU A 62 19.78 -2.51 28.21
N ILE A 63 20.13 -3.80 28.16
CA ILE A 63 20.57 -4.45 26.92
C ILE A 63 19.44 -4.49 25.89
N GLU A 64 18.21 -4.81 26.32
CA GLU A 64 17.03 -4.82 25.44
C GLU A 64 16.72 -3.42 24.90
N GLU A 65 16.79 -2.38 25.74
CA GLU A 65 16.61 -0.99 25.34
C GLU A 65 17.68 -0.54 24.33
N GLU A 66 18.96 -0.82 24.61
CA GLU A 66 20.06 -0.49 23.71
C GLU A 66 19.91 -1.23 22.37
N THR A 67 19.59 -2.51 22.41
CA THR A 67 19.33 -3.33 21.22
C THR A 67 18.19 -2.74 20.39
N TYR A 68 17.12 -2.30 21.06
CA TYR A 68 15.97 -1.68 20.40
C TYR A 68 16.35 -0.39 19.68
N ILE A 69 17.08 0.54 20.32
CA ILE A 69 17.45 1.80 19.67
C ILE A 69 18.46 1.60 18.53
N LEU A 70 19.40 0.66 18.69
CA LEU A 70 20.36 0.30 17.63
C LEU A 70 19.65 -0.35 16.43
N ASP A 71 18.67 -1.24 16.69
CA ASP A 71 17.82 -1.83 15.64
C ASP A 71 16.98 -0.77 14.91
N ASN A 72 16.71 0.39 15.54
CA ASN A 72 16.01 1.53 14.95
C ASN A 72 16.94 2.57 14.31
N GLY A 73 18.25 2.29 14.19
CA GLY A 73 19.20 3.16 13.49
C GLY A 73 19.83 4.26 14.35
N PHE A 74 19.82 4.13 15.67
CA PHE A 74 20.56 5.02 16.55
C PHE A 74 22.08 4.82 16.38
N ASN A 75 22.81 5.90 16.15
CA ASN A 75 24.28 5.86 16.15
C ASN A 75 24.81 6.31 17.53
N PRO A 76 25.43 5.40 18.31
CA PRO A 76 25.91 5.69 19.67
C PRO A 76 27.10 6.66 19.71
N LYS A 77 27.81 6.86 18.58
CA LYS A 77 28.92 7.80 18.48
C LYS A 77 28.44 9.23 18.31
N THR A 78 27.48 9.45 17.42
CA THR A 78 26.89 10.78 17.16
C THR A 78 25.75 11.12 18.14
N LYS A 79 25.15 10.10 18.77
CA LYS A 79 23.93 10.19 19.59
C LYS A 79 22.71 10.68 18.81
N GLU A 80 22.72 10.47 17.51
CA GLU A 80 21.63 10.81 16.61
C GLU A 80 21.16 9.54 15.91
N TYR A 81 19.90 9.54 15.48
CA TYR A 81 19.44 8.51 14.55
C TYR A 81 20.05 8.82 13.19
N GLU A 82 20.78 7.86 12.64
CA GLU A 82 21.26 7.99 11.28
C GLU A 82 20.03 8.01 10.38
N SER A 83 19.71 9.21 9.88
CA SER A 83 18.76 9.42 8.80
C SER A 83 19.36 8.80 7.55
N LEU A 84 19.23 7.48 7.47
CA LEU A 84 19.12 6.84 6.19
C LEU A 84 17.89 7.49 5.54
N HIS A 85 18.08 8.28 4.49
CA HIS A 85 17.01 8.56 3.50
C HIS A 85 16.56 7.27 2.78
N GLU A 86 16.75 6.12 3.41
CA GLU A 86 16.50 4.81 2.86
C GLU A 86 15.04 4.46 3.07
N ILE A 87 14.50 3.87 2.02
CA ILE A 87 13.25 3.12 2.01
C ILE A 87 13.20 2.31 3.32
N PRO A 88 12.22 2.54 4.21
CA PRO A 88 12.21 1.88 5.51
C PRO A 88 12.29 0.37 5.32
N VAL A 89 13.39 -0.22 5.79
CA VAL A 89 13.69 -1.64 5.60
C VAL A 89 12.61 -2.45 6.32
N ILE A 90 11.67 -3.01 5.55
CA ILE A 90 10.62 -3.84 6.11
C ILE A 90 11.23 -5.19 6.48
N ASN A 91 10.97 -5.62 7.70
CA ASN A 91 11.29 -6.97 8.16
C ASN A 91 10.09 -7.57 8.91
N GLY A 92 10.24 -8.81 9.38
CA GLY A 92 9.16 -9.51 10.08
C GLY A 92 8.66 -8.85 11.37
N LYS A 93 9.49 -8.01 12.01
CA LYS A 93 9.14 -7.27 13.23
C LYS A 93 8.40 -5.97 12.95
N THR A 94 8.44 -5.46 11.71
CA THR A 94 7.74 -4.22 11.33
C THR A 94 6.25 -4.35 11.62
N LEU A 95 5.65 -3.36 12.27
CA LEU A 95 4.22 -3.38 12.63
C LEU A 95 3.33 -3.45 11.38
N PHE A 96 2.21 -4.18 11.49
CA PHE A 96 1.32 -4.47 10.36
C PHE A 96 0.93 -3.24 9.53
N LEU A 97 0.45 -2.16 10.16
CA LEU A 97 0.02 -0.97 9.41
C LEU A 97 1.18 -0.24 8.75
N ALA A 98 2.35 -0.18 9.41
CA ALA A 98 3.55 0.43 8.83
C ALA A 98 4.01 -0.37 7.62
N ALA A 99 4.07 -1.71 7.73
CA ALA A 99 4.44 -2.59 6.63
C ALA A 99 3.48 -2.43 5.43
N MET A 100 2.16 -2.38 5.69
CA MET A 100 1.15 -2.16 4.65
C MET A 100 1.32 -0.83 3.93
N GLN A 101 1.57 0.26 4.66
CA GLN A 101 1.80 1.56 4.04
C GLN A 101 3.07 1.57 3.19
N THR A 102 4.15 0.97 3.66
CA THR A 102 5.40 0.89 2.89
C THR A 102 5.21 0.05 1.62
N ALA A 103 4.47 -1.06 1.68
CA ALA A 103 4.14 -1.86 0.48
C ALA A 103 3.32 -1.07 -0.56
N ILE A 104 2.41 -0.20 -0.12
CA ILE A 104 1.64 0.66 -1.02
C ILE A 104 2.52 1.72 -1.66
N ASN A 105 3.41 2.36 -0.88
CA ASN A 105 4.30 3.40 -1.37
C ASN A 105 5.30 2.88 -2.40
N ASN A 106 5.76 1.64 -2.23
CA ASN A 106 6.69 0.96 -3.14
C ASN A 106 6.00 0.24 -4.31
N ASN A 107 4.68 0.35 -4.45
CA ASN A 107 3.97 -0.28 -5.56
C ASN A 107 4.35 0.40 -6.90
N PRO A 108 4.85 -0.34 -7.91
CA PRO A 108 5.26 0.24 -9.20
C PRO A 108 4.08 0.62 -10.11
N GLY A 109 2.83 0.42 -9.67
CA GLY A 109 1.64 0.71 -10.44
C GLY A 109 1.43 2.20 -10.71
N VAL A 110 0.59 2.48 -11.72
CA VAL A 110 0.17 3.83 -12.10
C VAL A 110 -0.54 4.56 -10.95
N GLU A 111 -0.55 5.90 -11.01
CA GLU A 111 -1.07 6.75 -9.93
C GLU A 111 -2.53 6.46 -9.53
N SER A 112 -3.37 6.13 -10.51
CA SER A 112 -4.76 5.72 -10.26
C SER A 112 -4.84 4.42 -9.45
N HIS A 113 -3.92 3.49 -9.67
CA HIS A 113 -3.83 2.27 -8.88
C HIS A 113 -3.35 2.55 -7.46
N LYS A 114 -2.36 3.44 -7.28
CA LYS A 114 -1.91 3.89 -5.95
C LYS A 114 -3.03 4.58 -5.17
N THR A 115 -3.82 5.41 -5.83
CA THR A 115 -5.00 6.05 -5.25
C THR A 115 -6.01 5.01 -4.74
N ASP A 116 -6.26 3.97 -5.53
CA ASP A 116 -7.12 2.84 -5.18
C ASP A 116 -6.61 2.06 -3.96
N LEU A 117 -5.29 1.81 -3.90
CA LEU A 117 -4.62 1.18 -2.76
C LEU A 117 -4.77 2.03 -1.50
N ASN A 118 -4.49 3.33 -1.58
CA ASN A 118 -4.63 4.28 -0.48
C ASN A 118 -6.08 4.36 0.04
N ASN A 119 -7.07 4.30 -0.85
CA ASN A 119 -8.48 4.23 -0.45
C ASN A 119 -8.79 2.94 0.33
N SER A 120 -8.19 1.82 -0.05
CA SER A 120 -8.31 0.58 0.75
C SER A 120 -7.55 0.66 2.06
N MET A 121 -6.45 1.40 2.11
CA MET A 121 -5.68 1.62 3.34
C MET A 121 -6.49 2.31 4.42
N LYS A 122 -7.44 3.19 4.07
CA LYS A 122 -8.40 3.78 5.02
C LYS A 122 -9.20 2.69 5.75
N HIS A 123 -9.71 1.71 5.01
CA HIS A 123 -10.44 0.58 5.59
C HIS A 123 -9.51 -0.34 6.39
N ILE A 124 -8.36 -0.71 5.84
CA ILE A 124 -7.36 -1.55 6.52
C ILE A 124 -6.96 -0.93 7.86
N SER A 125 -6.64 0.36 7.88
CA SER A 125 -6.28 1.10 9.10
C SER A 125 -7.40 1.10 10.13
N LYS A 126 -8.64 1.42 9.72
CA LYS A 126 -9.82 1.39 10.61
C LYS A 126 -9.98 0.04 11.30
N TYR A 127 -10.04 -1.03 10.53
CA TYR A 127 -10.36 -2.36 11.08
C TYR A 127 -9.17 -3.03 11.77
N ALA A 128 -7.94 -2.77 11.33
CA ALA A 128 -6.74 -3.21 12.04
C ALA A 128 -6.60 -2.55 13.42
N LYS A 129 -7.01 -1.28 13.56
CA LYS A 129 -7.05 -0.61 14.87
C LYS A 129 -8.11 -1.22 15.77
N MET A 130 -9.33 -1.41 15.25
CA MET A 130 -10.44 -2.03 16.00
C MET A 130 -10.11 -3.43 16.52
N LEU A 131 -9.37 -4.22 15.73
CA LEU A 131 -8.95 -5.58 16.08
C LEU A 131 -7.57 -5.64 16.76
N ARG A 132 -6.97 -4.48 17.08
CA ARG A 132 -5.61 -4.37 17.66
C ARG A 132 -4.49 -5.02 16.83
N LEU A 133 -4.72 -5.30 15.55
CA LEU A 133 -3.73 -5.84 14.62
C LEU A 133 -2.65 -4.82 14.24
N HIS A 134 -2.94 -3.53 14.37
CA HIS A 134 -2.02 -2.45 13.98
C HIS A 134 -0.66 -2.45 14.71
N ILE A 135 -0.61 -2.95 15.95
CA ILE A 135 0.60 -3.09 16.77
C ILE A 135 1.23 -4.48 16.69
N LYS A 136 0.66 -5.38 15.89
CA LYS A 136 1.18 -6.73 15.73
C LYS A 136 2.30 -6.72 14.69
N PRO A 137 3.45 -7.38 14.95
CA PRO A 137 4.47 -7.60 13.94
C PRO A 137 3.90 -8.25 12.68
N ILE A 138 4.30 -7.79 11.50
CA ILE A 138 3.76 -8.29 10.23
C ILE A 138 3.90 -9.80 10.13
N LYS A 139 5.04 -10.39 10.55
CA LYS A 139 5.28 -11.84 10.49
C LYS A 139 4.27 -12.67 11.29
N GLU A 140 3.68 -12.08 12.33
CA GLU A 140 2.71 -12.76 13.18
C GLU A 140 1.27 -12.65 12.65
N ILE A 141 1.02 -11.81 11.63
CA ILE A 141 -0.29 -11.67 11.02
C ILE A 141 -0.69 -12.97 10.33
N THR A 142 -1.88 -13.46 10.67
CA THR A 142 -2.40 -14.73 10.17
C THR A 142 -3.48 -14.52 9.12
N LYS A 143 -3.82 -15.60 8.39
CA LYS A 143 -5.01 -15.64 7.52
C LYS A 143 -6.29 -15.34 8.30
N GLY A 144 -6.38 -15.79 9.55
CA GLY A 144 -7.50 -15.53 10.45
C GLY A 144 -7.68 -14.04 10.74
N ASP A 145 -6.58 -13.35 11.04
CA ASP A 145 -6.57 -11.90 11.33
C ASP A 145 -7.15 -11.11 10.15
N ILE A 146 -6.68 -11.39 8.93
CA ILE A 146 -7.18 -10.74 7.71
C ILE A 146 -8.65 -11.11 7.46
N LYS A 147 -9.04 -12.37 7.68
CA LYS A 147 -10.45 -12.80 7.50
C LYS A 147 -11.38 -12.09 8.48
N GLN A 148 -10.99 -11.94 9.74
CA GLN A 148 -11.76 -11.20 10.75
C GLN A 148 -11.91 -9.73 10.37
N MET A 149 -10.85 -9.11 9.84
CA MET A 149 -10.89 -7.74 9.36
C MET A 149 -11.93 -7.55 8.23
N LEU A 150 -11.94 -8.46 7.24
CA LEU A 150 -12.90 -8.44 6.13
C LEU A 150 -14.32 -8.79 6.57
N LEU A 151 -14.48 -9.68 7.55
CA LEU A 151 -15.78 -10.00 8.15
C LEU A 151 -16.35 -8.77 8.85
N ARG A 152 -15.52 -8.01 9.59
CA ARG A 152 -15.97 -6.79 10.24
C ARG A 152 -16.37 -5.70 9.24
N MET A 153 -15.67 -5.58 8.12
CA MET A 153 -16.11 -4.72 7.00
C MET A 153 -17.51 -5.11 6.50
N THR A 154 -17.76 -6.40 6.36
CA THR A 154 -19.06 -6.90 5.90
C THR A 154 -20.17 -6.56 6.91
N ASN A 155 -19.89 -6.74 8.20
CA ASN A 155 -20.84 -6.42 9.29
C ASN A 155 -21.12 -4.92 9.41
N ASP A 156 -20.17 -4.06 9.03
CA ASP A 156 -20.35 -2.60 8.95
C ASP A 156 -21.12 -2.17 7.67
N GLY A 157 -21.64 -3.11 6.87
CA GLY A 157 -22.51 -2.83 5.72
C GLY A 157 -21.80 -2.52 4.40
N TYR A 158 -20.48 -2.76 4.30
CA TYR A 158 -19.77 -2.58 3.04
C TYR A 158 -20.19 -3.62 2.00
N SER A 159 -20.29 -3.20 0.74
CA SER A 159 -20.64 -4.10 -0.36
C SER A 159 -19.59 -5.21 -0.56
N ASN A 160 -20.02 -6.38 -1.02
CA ASN A 160 -19.12 -7.49 -1.35
C ASN A 160 -18.02 -7.07 -2.34
N TYR A 161 -18.35 -6.19 -3.29
CA TYR A 161 -17.35 -5.58 -4.18
C TYR A 161 -16.25 -4.85 -3.40
N ARG A 162 -16.62 -3.97 -2.45
CA ARG A 162 -15.66 -3.21 -1.66
C ARG A 162 -14.80 -4.13 -0.80
N VAL A 163 -15.40 -5.12 -0.13
CA VAL A 163 -14.67 -6.11 0.68
C VAL A 163 -13.69 -6.90 -0.18
N ASN A 164 -14.11 -7.37 -1.34
CA ASN A 164 -13.25 -8.10 -2.28
C ASN A 164 -12.11 -7.23 -2.83
N LYS A 165 -12.39 -5.96 -3.14
CA LYS A 165 -11.39 -4.99 -3.60
C LYS A 165 -10.34 -4.76 -2.51
N THR A 166 -10.75 -4.53 -1.26
CA THR A 166 -9.83 -4.42 -0.13
C THR A 166 -9.02 -5.69 0.09
N ARG A 167 -9.64 -6.88 0.06
CA ARG A 167 -8.92 -8.17 0.08
C ARG A 167 -7.86 -8.23 -1.03
N SER A 168 -8.18 -7.74 -2.22
CA SER A 168 -7.28 -7.81 -3.38
C SER A 168 -6.05 -6.93 -3.15
N HIS A 169 -6.25 -5.73 -2.63
CA HIS A 169 -5.18 -4.81 -2.30
C HIS A 169 -4.30 -5.32 -1.14
N ILE A 170 -4.90 -5.99 -0.14
CA ILE A 170 -4.13 -6.71 0.89
C ILE A 170 -3.29 -7.81 0.24
N SER A 171 -3.88 -8.60 -0.66
CA SER A 171 -3.14 -9.63 -1.40
C SER A 171 -2.00 -9.05 -2.23
N THR A 172 -2.14 -7.86 -2.81
CA THR A 172 -1.03 -7.17 -3.50
C THR A 172 0.12 -6.90 -2.53
N CYS A 173 -0.17 -6.34 -1.36
CA CYS A 173 0.86 -6.08 -0.34
C CYS A 173 1.53 -7.37 0.16
N PHE A 174 0.77 -8.45 0.36
CA PHE A 174 1.34 -9.73 0.78
C PHE A 174 2.17 -10.43 -0.31
N SER A 175 1.99 -10.07 -1.59
CA SER A 175 2.89 -10.54 -2.64
C SER A 175 4.26 -9.85 -2.49
N PHE A 176 4.26 -8.54 -2.27
CA PHE A 176 5.46 -7.77 -1.95
C PHE A 176 6.18 -8.30 -0.69
N PHE A 177 5.45 -8.64 0.39
CA PHE A 177 6.08 -9.25 1.57
C PHE A 177 6.62 -10.67 1.34
N THR A 178 6.09 -11.39 0.35
CA THR A 178 6.61 -12.71 -0.04
C THR A 178 7.93 -12.56 -0.78
N GLU A 179 8.06 -11.56 -1.65
CA GLU A 179 9.32 -11.23 -2.34
C GLU A 179 10.44 -10.81 -1.38
N LEU A 180 10.08 -10.29 -0.20
CA LEU A 180 11.01 -9.96 0.89
C LEU A 180 11.26 -11.13 1.87
N ASP A 181 10.82 -12.34 1.56
CA ASP A 181 10.93 -13.55 2.42
C ASP A 181 10.30 -13.41 3.83
N ILE A 182 9.48 -12.38 4.05
CA ILE A 182 8.71 -12.23 5.29
C ILE A 182 7.67 -13.33 5.37
N PHE A 183 7.06 -13.72 4.25
CA PHE A 183 6.19 -14.89 4.15
C PHE A 183 6.66 -15.81 3.05
N GLN A 184 6.54 -17.12 3.26
CA GLN A 184 6.84 -18.12 2.24
C GLN A 184 5.77 -18.14 1.15
N ILE A 185 4.51 -17.90 1.53
CA ILE A 185 3.37 -17.88 0.61
C ILE A 185 2.44 -16.74 0.96
N ASN A 186 1.84 -16.15 -0.08
CA ASN A 186 0.76 -15.18 0.08
C ASN A 186 -0.55 -15.90 0.48
N PHE A 187 -0.75 -16.09 1.79
CA PHE A 187 -1.93 -16.77 2.33
C PHE A 187 -3.25 -16.03 2.12
N VAL A 188 -3.21 -14.73 1.77
CA VAL A 188 -4.41 -13.90 1.53
C VAL A 188 -5.16 -14.39 0.29
N ARG A 189 -4.44 -14.95 -0.70
CA ARG A 189 -5.04 -15.60 -1.88
C ARG A 189 -5.98 -16.75 -1.51
N GLY A 190 -5.73 -17.40 -0.37
CA GLY A 190 -6.60 -18.46 0.15
C GLY A 190 -7.88 -17.98 0.84
N ILE A 191 -8.12 -16.66 0.91
CA ILE A 191 -9.35 -16.10 1.47
C ILE A 191 -10.43 -16.03 0.38
N SER A 192 -11.55 -16.72 0.63
CA SER A 192 -12.70 -16.80 -0.28
C SER A 192 -13.22 -15.43 -0.70
N VAL A 193 -13.46 -15.26 -2.00
CA VAL A 193 -14.12 -14.08 -2.58
C VAL A 193 -15.62 -14.16 -2.29
N LEU A 194 -16.21 -13.04 -1.86
CA LEU A 194 -17.65 -12.95 -1.65
C LEU A 194 -18.37 -12.83 -3.00
N LYS A 195 -19.49 -13.53 -3.19
CA LYS A 195 -20.28 -13.40 -4.43
C LYS A 195 -20.76 -11.97 -4.58
N HIS A 196 -20.44 -11.34 -5.72
CA HIS A 196 -20.92 -10.02 -6.06
C HIS A 196 -21.66 -10.09 -7.39
N THR A 197 -22.94 -9.76 -7.38
CA THR A 197 -23.73 -9.52 -8.57
C THR A 197 -23.74 -8.02 -8.84
N SER A 198 -23.23 -7.61 -10.00
CA SER A 198 -23.33 -6.23 -10.43
C SER A 198 -24.79 -5.84 -10.62
N ALA A 199 -25.11 -4.57 -10.33
CA ALA A 199 -26.42 -4.04 -10.69
C ALA A 199 -26.62 -4.14 -12.22
N LYS A 200 -27.83 -4.48 -12.64
CA LYS A 200 -28.18 -4.41 -14.06
C LYS A 200 -28.06 -2.96 -14.51
N LYS A 201 -27.20 -2.70 -15.50
CA LYS A 201 -27.10 -1.37 -16.10
C LYS A 201 -28.37 -1.07 -16.87
N GLN A 202 -28.93 0.12 -16.68
CA GLN A 202 -29.93 0.65 -17.60
C GLN A 202 -29.21 1.05 -18.89
N ILE A 203 -29.73 0.56 -20.02
CA ILE A 203 -29.22 0.90 -21.34
C ILE A 203 -30.42 1.33 -22.18
N ILE A 204 -30.20 2.20 -23.17
CA ILE A 204 -31.22 2.60 -24.14
C ILE A 204 -31.63 1.35 -24.91
N ARG A 205 -32.91 0.95 -24.79
CA ARG A 205 -33.44 -0.25 -25.49
C ARG A 205 -34.73 0.02 -26.22
N THR A 206 -35.54 0.94 -25.70
CA THR A 206 -36.90 1.18 -26.18
C THR A 206 -36.97 2.42 -27.07
N GLU A 207 -38.01 2.51 -27.89
CA GLU A 207 -38.30 3.74 -28.66
C GLU A 207 -38.49 4.95 -27.74
N GLU A 208 -39.02 4.75 -26.54
CA GLU A 208 -39.21 5.81 -25.55
C GLU A 208 -37.88 6.32 -25.00
N ASP A 209 -36.90 5.44 -24.78
CA ASP A 209 -35.54 5.84 -24.39
C ASP A 209 -34.89 6.67 -25.49
N TRP A 210 -35.07 6.27 -26.76
CA TRP A 210 -34.60 7.03 -27.91
C TRP A 210 -35.28 8.39 -28.04
N LYS A 211 -36.60 8.48 -27.81
CA LYS A 211 -37.32 9.77 -27.78
C LYS A 211 -36.75 10.70 -26.71
N LYS A 212 -36.48 10.18 -25.49
CA LYS A 212 -35.82 10.94 -24.42
C LYS A 212 -34.42 11.37 -24.84
N PHE A 213 -33.63 10.49 -25.44
CA PHE A 213 -32.30 10.82 -25.92
C PHE A 213 -32.31 11.94 -26.97
N HIS A 214 -33.20 11.86 -27.97
CA HIS A 214 -33.31 12.90 -29.00
C HIS A 214 -33.84 14.24 -28.49
N SER A 215 -34.62 14.27 -27.40
CA SER A 215 -35.03 15.54 -26.79
C SER A 215 -33.88 16.40 -26.26
N ILE A 216 -32.68 15.81 -26.07
CA ILE A 216 -31.47 16.56 -25.68
C ILE A 216 -31.09 17.57 -26.77
N LYS A 217 -31.42 17.30 -28.03
CA LYS A 217 -31.13 18.18 -29.17
C LYS A 217 -31.66 19.61 -28.96
N GLU A 218 -32.88 19.73 -28.43
CA GLU A 218 -33.56 21.00 -28.18
C GLU A 218 -33.01 21.72 -26.92
N LEU A 219 -32.43 20.98 -25.98
CA LEU A 219 -31.84 21.54 -24.76
C LEU A 219 -30.41 22.02 -24.98
N ASN A 220 -29.60 21.20 -25.64
CA ASN A 220 -28.21 21.50 -25.95
C ASN A 220 -27.73 20.66 -27.14
N TYR A 221 -27.68 21.31 -28.30
CA TYR A 221 -27.26 20.67 -29.55
C TYR A 221 -25.85 20.09 -29.48
N ASN A 222 -24.89 20.80 -28.89
CA ASN A 222 -23.49 20.34 -28.81
C ASN A 222 -23.36 19.08 -27.96
N VAL A 223 -24.09 19.03 -26.83
CA VAL A 223 -24.16 17.84 -25.98
C VAL A 223 -24.85 16.69 -26.72
N TYR A 224 -25.92 16.98 -27.48
CA TYR A 224 -26.58 15.97 -28.31
C TYR A 224 -25.61 15.37 -29.32
N VAL A 225 -24.88 16.19 -30.09
CA VAL A 225 -23.87 15.72 -31.06
C VAL A 225 -22.80 14.87 -30.38
N PHE A 226 -22.24 15.35 -29.27
CA PHE A 226 -21.25 14.60 -28.50
C PHE A 226 -21.78 13.24 -28.05
N LEU A 227 -22.97 13.20 -27.42
CA LEU A 227 -23.57 11.96 -26.94
C LEU A 227 -23.93 11.00 -28.08
N TYR A 228 -24.34 11.54 -29.22
CA TYR A 228 -24.65 10.79 -30.42
C TYR A 228 -23.41 10.04 -30.91
N ILE A 229 -22.30 10.75 -31.11
CA ILE A 229 -21.02 10.15 -31.51
C ILE A 229 -20.50 9.19 -30.44
N PHE A 230 -20.63 9.55 -29.15
CA PHE A 230 -20.24 8.70 -28.04
C PHE A 230 -20.95 7.35 -28.07
N PHE A 231 -22.26 7.36 -28.31
CA PHE A 231 -23.09 6.17 -28.33
C PHE A 231 -22.69 5.20 -29.46
N TYR A 232 -22.47 5.73 -30.66
CA TYR A 232 -22.13 4.91 -31.83
C TYR A 232 -20.67 4.51 -31.91
N SER A 233 -19.76 5.26 -31.28
CA SER A 233 -18.34 4.96 -31.32
C SER A 233 -17.90 3.83 -30.38
N GLY A 234 -18.72 3.47 -29.38
CA GLY A 234 -18.38 2.43 -28.40
C GLY A 234 -17.17 2.75 -27.51
N CYS A 235 -16.69 4.00 -27.53
CA CYS A 235 -15.51 4.45 -26.79
C CYS A 235 -15.81 4.63 -25.30
N ARG A 236 -14.79 4.68 -24.42
CA ARG A 236 -15.01 5.13 -23.03
C ARG A 236 -15.17 6.64 -22.99
N PHE A 237 -15.99 7.12 -22.07
CA PHE A 237 -16.26 8.56 -21.94
C PHE A 237 -14.97 9.36 -21.75
N GLU A 238 -14.11 8.91 -20.84
CA GLU A 238 -12.81 9.54 -20.56
C GLU A 238 -11.88 9.58 -21.78
N GLU A 239 -11.94 8.56 -22.64
CA GLU A 239 -11.16 8.50 -23.88
C GLU A 239 -11.68 9.53 -24.88
N MET A 240 -12.99 9.60 -25.06
CA MET A 240 -13.62 10.54 -25.99
C MET A 240 -13.44 12.00 -25.57
N THR A 241 -13.49 12.30 -24.27
CA THR A 241 -13.26 13.67 -23.77
C THR A 241 -11.85 14.20 -23.98
N GLN A 242 -10.90 13.35 -24.38
CA GLN A 242 -9.51 13.73 -24.64
C GLN A 242 -9.18 13.88 -26.13
N ILE A 243 -10.13 13.61 -27.03
CA ILE A 243 -9.98 13.79 -28.47
C ILE A 243 -9.75 15.27 -28.76
N LYS A 244 -8.74 15.55 -29.58
CA LYS A 244 -8.46 16.89 -30.08
C LYS A 244 -8.82 16.99 -31.56
N LYS A 245 -8.84 18.22 -32.08
CA LYS A 245 -9.04 18.50 -33.50
C LYS A 245 -8.04 17.76 -34.41
N GLU A 246 -6.80 17.60 -33.96
CA GLU A 246 -5.73 16.88 -34.68
C GLU A 246 -5.98 15.36 -34.79
N ASP A 247 -6.81 14.81 -33.92
CA ASP A 247 -7.15 13.38 -33.90
C ASP A 247 -8.34 13.05 -34.80
N VAL A 248 -8.95 14.03 -35.49
CA VAL A 248 -10.19 13.85 -36.27
C VAL A 248 -9.92 14.09 -37.76
N GLU A 249 -10.22 13.08 -38.57
CA GLU A 249 -10.21 13.15 -40.04
C GLU A 249 -11.65 13.20 -40.54
N LEU A 250 -12.17 14.42 -40.72
CA LEU A 250 -13.56 14.64 -41.11
C LEU A 250 -13.88 14.06 -42.49
N ASP A 251 -12.97 14.17 -43.45
CA ASP A 251 -13.11 13.61 -44.78
C ASP A 251 -13.28 12.08 -44.77
N LYS A 252 -12.66 11.41 -43.79
CA LYS A 252 -12.71 9.95 -43.64
C LYS A 252 -13.72 9.49 -42.60
N SER A 253 -14.39 10.40 -41.90
CA SER A 253 -15.32 10.07 -40.81
C SER A 253 -14.67 9.22 -39.71
N ILE A 254 -13.41 9.52 -39.38
CA ILE A 254 -12.59 8.76 -38.44
C ILE A 254 -12.04 9.69 -37.37
N PHE A 255 -11.90 9.17 -36.15
CA PHE A 255 -11.08 9.79 -35.13
C PHE A 255 -10.19 8.77 -34.41
N TRP A 256 -9.06 9.24 -33.91
CA TRP A 256 -8.04 8.44 -33.26
C TRP A 256 -8.15 8.57 -31.73
N ILE A 257 -8.08 7.44 -31.01
CA ILE A 257 -8.05 7.43 -29.55
C ILE A 257 -6.78 6.74 -29.06
N ASN A 258 -6.10 7.40 -28.14
CA ASN A 258 -4.98 6.85 -27.38
C ASN A 258 -5.51 6.11 -26.14
N LEU A 259 -5.41 4.78 -26.13
CA LEU A 259 -5.86 3.97 -24.99
C LEU A 259 -4.88 4.09 -23.81
N LYS A 260 -5.41 4.53 -22.65
CA LYS A 260 -4.65 4.54 -21.38
C LYS A 260 -4.46 3.14 -20.78
N LYS A 261 -5.23 2.13 -21.20
CA LYS A 261 -5.21 0.77 -20.63
C LYS A 261 -5.10 -0.27 -21.73
N GLY A 262 -4.02 -1.06 -21.72
CA GLY A 262 -3.79 -2.16 -22.66
C GLY A 262 -2.82 -1.85 -23.81
N GLY A 263 -2.28 -0.62 -23.88
CA GLY A 263 -1.11 -0.28 -24.71
C GLY A 263 -1.30 -0.26 -26.22
N ASN A 264 -2.50 -0.52 -26.75
CA ASN A 264 -2.74 -0.53 -28.20
C ASN A 264 -3.58 0.69 -28.61
N SER A 265 -3.23 1.34 -29.72
CA SER A 265 -4.09 2.34 -30.36
C SER A 265 -5.19 1.65 -31.16
N TYR A 266 -6.42 2.18 -31.15
CA TYR A 266 -7.48 1.74 -32.06
C TYR A 266 -8.02 2.92 -32.85
N THR A 267 -8.53 2.62 -34.04
CA THR A 267 -9.25 3.57 -34.89
C THR A 267 -10.73 3.50 -34.52
N GLY A 268 -11.30 4.61 -34.06
CA GLY A 268 -12.74 4.77 -33.92
C GLY A 268 -13.34 5.16 -35.27
N ASN A 269 -14.32 4.41 -35.76
CA ASN A 269 -14.96 4.69 -37.04
C ASN A 269 -16.35 5.29 -36.77
N ALA A 270 -16.63 6.48 -37.29
CA ALA A 270 -17.96 7.12 -37.20
C ALA A 270 -18.86 6.75 -38.40
N THR A 271 -18.50 5.71 -39.16
CA THR A 271 -18.98 5.44 -40.53
C THR A 271 -20.42 4.99 -40.64
N ASP A 272 -21.10 4.56 -39.57
CA ASP A 272 -22.44 4.00 -39.74
C ASP A 272 -23.58 5.02 -39.80
N GLN A 273 -23.32 6.33 -39.65
CA GLN A 273 -24.39 7.32 -39.83
C GLN A 273 -23.86 8.64 -40.41
N TYR A 274 -24.20 8.90 -41.68
CA TYR A 274 -24.06 10.19 -42.37
C TYR A 274 -24.49 11.41 -41.52
N GLN A 275 -25.38 11.22 -40.53
CA GLN A 275 -25.77 12.24 -39.55
C GLN A 275 -24.67 12.67 -38.59
N CYS A 276 -23.76 11.80 -38.13
CA CYS A 276 -22.69 12.18 -37.19
C CYS A 276 -21.74 13.24 -37.78
N MET A 277 -21.50 13.18 -39.08
CA MET A 277 -20.53 14.01 -39.80
C MET A 277 -21.05 15.41 -40.08
N GLU A 278 -22.30 15.52 -40.54
CA GLU A 278 -22.97 16.80 -40.75
C GLU A 278 -23.13 17.58 -39.43
N LEU A 279 -23.19 16.86 -38.30
CA LEU A 279 -23.26 17.42 -36.95
C LEU A 279 -21.90 17.90 -36.42
N LEU A 280 -20.79 17.26 -36.81
CA LEU A 280 -19.42 17.65 -36.43
C LEU A 280 -18.93 18.87 -37.23
N GLU A 281 -19.18 18.91 -38.54
CA GLU A 281 -18.78 20.02 -39.41
C GLU A 281 -19.42 21.36 -39.03
N LYS A 282 -20.62 21.34 -38.43
CA LYS A 282 -21.33 22.55 -38.00
C LYS A 282 -20.86 23.14 -36.66
N ASN A 283 -20.02 22.42 -35.90
CA ASN A 283 -19.70 22.76 -34.50
C ASN A 283 -18.19 22.80 -34.16
N LEU A 284 -17.29 22.61 -35.15
CA LEU A 284 -15.83 22.69 -35.03
C LEU A 284 -15.26 23.89 -35.80
#